data_AF-A0AA96JZ13-F1
#
_entry.id   AF-A0AA96JZ13-F1
#
_cell.length_a   1.000
_cell.length_b   1.000
_cell.length_c   1.000
_cell.angle_alpha   90.00
_cell.angle_beta   90.00
_cell.angle_gamma   90.00
#
_symmetry.space_group_name_H-M   'P 1'
#
loop_
_entity.id
_entity.type
_entity.pdbx_description
1 polymer ?
#
loop_
_entity_poly.entity_id
_entity_poly.type
_entity_poly.pdbx_seq_one_letter_code
_entity_poly.pdbx_strand_id
1 'polypeptide(L)'
;MAYSEKVIDHYNNPRNVGSFQKDADDVGTGVVGAPECGDVMKLQIKVENDTIVDAKFKTFGCGSAIASSSLATEWLKGKTLEDAQKIKNTDIVHELNLPPVKIHCSVLAEDAIKAALGDYQKKTGEKKPKPEAAATSS
;
A
#
# COMPACT_ATOMS: atom_id res chain seq x y z
N MET A 1 4.41 8.69 -27.42
CA MET A 1 5.08 7.67 -26.58
C MET A 1 4.04 7.03 -25.67
N ALA A 2 4.12 5.72 -25.42
CA ALA A 2 3.07 4.94 -24.75
C ALA A 2 3.03 5.07 -23.21
N TYR A 3 3.95 5.84 -22.61
CA TYR A 3 4.02 6.07 -21.17
C TYR A 3 4.02 7.57 -20.89
N SER A 4 3.32 7.96 -19.82
CA SER A 4 3.31 9.35 -19.34
C SER A 4 4.66 9.72 -18.71
N GLU A 5 4.97 11.01 -18.68
CA GLU A 5 6.18 11.52 -18.03
C GLU A 5 6.25 11.11 -16.56
N LYS A 6 5.10 11.06 -15.87
CA LYS A 6 4.98 10.60 -14.49
C LYS A 6 5.38 9.13 -14.34
N VAL A 7 4.91 8.25 -15.22
CA VAL A 7 5.30 6.82 -15.17
C VAL A 7 6.81 6.68 -15.35
N ILE A 8 7.39 7.42 -16.30
CA ILE A 8 8.83 7.39 -16.55
C ILE A 8 9.61 7.92 -15.34
N ASP A 9 9.14 8.99 -14.71
CA ASP A 9 9.76 9.59 -13.54
C ASP A 9 9.76 8.63 -12.34
N HIS A 10 8.61 8.03 -11.99
CA HIS A 10 8.55 7.03 -10.92
C HIS A 10 9.27 5.72 -11.25
N TYR A 11 9.47 5.41 -12.53
CA TYR A 11 10.27 4.27 -12.95
C TYR A 11 11.78 4.53 -12.80
N ASN A 12 12.26 5.69 -13.24
CA ASN A 12 13.67 6.05 -13.19
C ASN A 12 14.12 6.44 -11.77
N ASN A 13 13.25 7.12 -11.01
CA ASN A 13 13.50 7.61 -9.66
C ASN A 13 12.43 7.12 -8.68
N PRO A 14 12.29 5.80 -8.46
CA PRO A 14 11.24 5.27 -7.59
C PRO A 14 11.43 5.76 -6.14
N ARG A 15 10.35 6.28 -5.56
CA ARG A 15 10.34 6.84 -4.20
C ARG A 15 10.02 5.76 -3.20
N ASN A 16 10.72 5.74 -2.08
CA ASN A 16 10.44 4.85 -0.95
C ASN A 16 10.63 3.35 -1.23
N VAL A 17 11.56 3.03 -2.14
CA VAL A 17 12.04 1.65 -2.30
C VAL A 17 12.74 1.20 -1.04
N GLY A 18 12.30 0.06 -0.48
CA GLY A 18 12.91 -0.48 0.72
C GLY A 18 12.03 -1.46 1.46
N SER A 19 12.40 -1.76 2.70
CA SER A 19 11.62 -2.60 3.58
C SER A 19 11.81 -2.18 5.03
N PHE A 20 10.81 -2.44 5.86
CA PHE A 20 10.93 -2.37 7.31
C PHE A 20 11.25 -3.76 7.90
N GLN A 21 11.57 -3.79 9.19
CA GLN A 21 11.71 -5.04 9.93
C GLN A 21 10.37 -5.78 9.94
N LYS A 22 10.43 -7.11 9.82
CA LYS A 22 9.21 -7.94 9.74
C LYS A 22 8.44 -7.97 11.05
N ASP A 23 9.18 -7.88 12.15
CA ASP A 23 8.70 -8.08 13.53
C ASP A 23 8.29 -6.76 14.19
N ALA A 24 8.28 -5.66 13.44
CA ALA A 24 7.77 -4.38 13.92
C ALA A 24 6.25 -4.45 14.08
N ASP A 25 5.78 -4.13 15.29
CA ASP A 25 4.38 -4.17 15.68
C ASP A 25 3.55 -3.04 15.06
N ASP A 26 4.21 -1.92 14.81
CA ASP A 26 3.70 -0.71 14.18
C ASP A 26 3.71 -0.78 12.64
N VAL A 27 4.10 -1.93 12.07
CA VAL A 27 4.22 -2.11 10.62
C VAL A 27 3.24 -3.15 10.08
N GLY A 28 2.38 -2.71 9.16
CA GLY A 28 1.55 -3.57 8.32
C GLY A 28 2.29 -3.99 7.05
N THR A 29 2.21 -5.26 6.69
CA THR A 29 2.84 -5.80 5.48
C THR A 29 1.82 -6.47 4.56
N GLY A 30 1.69 -5.96 3.34
CA GLY A 30 0.91 -6.54 2.27
C GLY A 30 1.83 -7.14 1.20
N VAL A 31 1.60 -8.39 0.82
CA VAL A 31 2.26 -9.03 -0.32
C VAL A 31 1.17 -9.54 -1.26
N VAL A 32 1.18 -9.07 -2.49
CA VAL A 32 0.18 -9.38 -3.51
C VAL A 32 0.85 -9.65 -4.87
N GLY A 33 0.12 -10.28 -5.76
CA GLY A 33 0.63 -10.73 -7.05
C GLY A 33 1.14 -12.17 -7.02
N ALA A 34 1.50 -12.68 -8.19
CA ALA A 34 1.92 -14.06 -8.37
C ALA A 34 3.16 -14.11 -9.26
N PRO A 35 4.19 -14.91 -8.91
CA PRO A 35 5.39 -15.04 -9.74
C PRO A 35 5.10 -15.49 -11.17
N GLU A 36 4.04 -16.30 -11.36
CA GLU A 36 3.59 -16.78 -12.67
C GLU A 36 3.07 -15.66 -13.58
N CYS A 37 2.53 -14.59 -13.00
CA CYS A 37 2.06 -13.41 -13.74
C CYS A 37 3.18 -12.40 -14.01
N GLY A 38 4.37 -12.61 -13.43
CA GLY A 38 5.52 -11.71 -13.57
C GLY A 38 5.43 -10.42 -12.76
N ASP A 39 4.35 -10.20 -12.01
CA ASP A 39 4.14 -9.04 -11.15
C ASP A 39 3.90 -9.47 -9.69
N VAL A 40 4.80 -9.06 -8.79
CA VAL A 40 4.73 -9.30 -7.35
C VAL A 40 5.08 -8.00 -6.62
N MET A 41 4.18 -7.54 -5.75
CA MET A 41 4.36 -6.32 -4.97
C MET A 41 4.33 -6.63 -3.48
N LYS A 42 5.35 -6.15 -2.77
CA LYS A 42 5.39 -6.07 -1.31
C LYS A 42 5.31 -4.60 -0.90
N LEU A 43 4.27 -4.26 -0.16
CA LEU A 43 4.05 -2.95 0.44
C LEU A 43 4.11 -3.07 1.96
N GLN A 44 4.80 -2.13 2.60
CA GLN A 44 4.84 -2.04 4.05
C GLN A 44 4.50 -0.62 4.47
N ILE A 45 3.61 -0.48 5.44
CA ILE A 45 3.19 0.80 6.03
C ILE A 45 3.58 0.82 7.50
N LYS A 46 4.15 1.93 7.96
CA LYS A 46 4.42 2.20 9.37
C LYS A 46 3.33 3.15 9.87
N VAL A 47 2.69 2.80 10.98
CA VAL A 47 1.54 3.52 11.52
C VAL A 47 1.83 3.98 12.93
N GLU A 48 1.58 5.26 13.21
CA GLU A 48 1.64 5.84 14.55
C GLU A 48 0.35 6.63 14.79
N ASN A 49 -0.36 6.35 15.88
CA ASN A 49 -1.64 7.00 16.23
C ASN A 49 -2.66 7.03 15.07
N ASP A 50 -2.94 5.86 14.48
CA ASP A 50 -3.86 5.68 13.34
C ASP A 50 -3.48 6.44 12.05
N THR A 51 -2.27 7.00 11.99
CA THR A 51 -1.73 7.74 10.85
C THR A 51 -0.53 7.02 10.27
N ILE A 52 -0.47 6.88 8.94
CA ILE A 52 0.66 6.28 8.23
C ILE A 52 1.79 7.30 8.19
N VAL A 53 2.86 7.06 8.94
CA VAL A 53 4.02 7.96 9.03
C VAL A 53 5.06 7.70 7.94
N ASP A 54 5.16 6.45 7.49
CA ASP A 54 6.07 6.06 6.43
C ASP A 54 5.53 4.84 5.68
N ALA A 55 5.90 4.70 4.42
CA ALA A 55 5.50 3.58 3.57
C ALA A 55 6.69 3.20 2.69
N LYS A 56 6.96 1.91 2.57
CA LYS A 56 8.04 1.37 1.75
C LYS A 56 7.53 0.26 0.87
N PHE A 57 8.08 0.14 -0.33
CA PHE A 57 7.72 -0.93 -1.24
C PHE A 57 8.92 -1.65 -1.82
N LYS A 58 8.69 -2.90 -2.22
CA LYS A 58 9.52 -3.68 -3.14
C LYS A 58 8.58 -4.32 -4.13
N THR A 59 8.83 -4.11 -5.42
CA THR A 59 8.02 -4.71 -6.46
C THR A 59 8.93 -5.34 -7.51
N PHE A 60 8.48 -6.45 -8.05
CA PHE A 60 9.06 -7.11 -9.20
C PHE A 60 7.96 -7.14 -10.26
N GLY A 61 8.18 -6.51 -11.39
CA GLY A 61 7.13 -6.36 -12.39
C GLY A 61 7.49 -5.38 -13.48
N CYS A 62 6.53 -5.09 -14.35
CA CYS A 62 6.73 -4.13 -15.43
C CYS A 62 6.90 -2.69 -14.89
N GLY A 63 7.45 -1.79 -15.72
CA GLY A 63 7.71 -0.40 -15.31
C GLY A 63 6.48 0.35 -14.79
N SER A 64 5.28 0.01 -15.29
CA SER A 64 4.01 0.53 -14.77
C SER A 64 3.70 0.04 -13.36
N ALA A 65 4.04 -1.20 -13.01
CA ALA A 65 3.88 -1.71 -11.64
C ALA A 65 4.82 -0.99 -10.66
N ILE A 66 6.06 -0.70 -11.07
CA ILE A 66 7.01 0.10 -10.29
C ILE A 66 6.47 1.52 -10.09
N ALA A 67 6.00 2.16 -11.16
CA ALA A 67 5.44 3.51 -11.07
C ALA A 67 4.21 3.57 -10.16
N SER A 68 3.24 2.66 -10.33
CA SER A 68 2.05 2.56 -9.48
C SER A 68 2.42 2.31 -8.01
N SER A 69 3.40 1.44 -7.75
CA SER A 69 3.85 1.14 -6.39
C SER A 69 4.48 2.36 -5.72
N SER A 70 5.34 3.08 -6.45
CA SER A 70 6.01 4.29 -5.97
C SER A 70 4.99 5.40 -5.67
N LEU A 71 4.04 5.64 -6.57
CA LEU A 71 3.00 6.65 -6.37
C LEU A 71 2.12 6.30 -5.15
N ALA A 72 1.71 5.04 -5.04
CA ALA A 72 0.94 4.57 -3.91
C ALA A 72 1.64 4.82 -2.57
N THR A 73 2.95 4.55 -2.46
CA THR A 73 3.70 4.82 -1.23
C THR A 73 3.75 6.29 -0.86
N GLU A 74 3.80 7.20 -1.83
CA GLU A 74 3.79 8.64 -1.55
C GLU A 74 2.41 9.09 -1.08
N TRP A 75 1.34 8.58 -1.69
CA TRP A 75 -0.02 8.91 -1.28
C TRP A 75 -0.38 8.40 0.11
N LEU A 76 0.16 7.26 0.53
CA LEU A 76 -0.14 6.70 1.84
C LEU A 76 0.45 7.54 2.98
N LYS A 77 1.57 8.22 2.77
CA LYS A 77 2.24 9.00 3.81
C LYS A 77 1.38 10.17 4.27
N GLY A 78 1.21 10.29 5.58
CA GLY A 78 0.40 11.33 6.22
C GLY A 78 -1.11 11.10 6.15
N LYS A 79 -1.58 9.98 5.56
CA LYS A 79 -3.00 9.61 5.56
C LYS A 79 -3.34 8.76 6.79
N THR A 80 -4.59 8.86 7.22
CA THR A 80 -5.17 7.93 8.20
C THR A 80 -5.40 6.56 7.56
N LEU A 81 -5.59 5.53 8.39
CA LEU A 81 -5.95 4.19 7.89
C LEU A 81 -7.25 4.22 7.07
N GLU A 82 -8.24 5.00 7.50
CA GLU A 82 -9.52 5.15 6.80
C GLU A 82 -9.36 5.83 5.43
N ASP A 83 -8.53 6.87 5.34
CA ASP A 83 -8.28 7.56 4.08
C ASP A 83 -7.43 6.73 3.13
N ALA A 84 -6.49 5.93 3.67
CA ALA A 84 -5.72 4.97 2.88
C ALA A 84 -6.63 3.90 2.24
N GLN A 85 -7.69 3.45 2.93
CA GLN A 85 -8.67 2.52 2.38
C GLN A 85 -9.50 3.10 1.22
N LYS A 86 -9.63 4.42 1.15
CA LYS A 86 -10.40 5.09 0.08
C LYS A 86 -9.63 5.23 -1.23
N ILE A 87 -8.32 4.98 -1.24
CA ILE A 87 -7.50 5.02 -2.45
C ILE A 87 -7.94 3.89 -3.37
N LYS A 88 -8.34 4.23 -4.61
CA LYS A 88 -8.76 3.26 -5.61
C LYS A 88 -7.77 3.17 -6.75
N ASN A 89 -7.76 2.04 -7.43
CA ASN A 89 -6.99 1.83 -8.66
C ASN A 89 -7.30 2.88 -9.72
N THR A 90 -8.55 3.39 -9.77
CA THR A 90 -8.98 4.40 -10.74
C THR A 90 -8.24 5.72 -10.55
N ASP A 91 -7.94 6.10 -9.31
CA ASP A 91 -7.20 7.31 -8.98
C ASP A 91 -5.75 7.19 -9.48
N ILE A 92 -5.14 6.02 -9.27
CA ILE A 92 -3.78 5.71 -9.75
C ILE A 92 -3.72 5.70 -11.28
N VAL A 93 -4.72 5.11 -11.95
CA VAL A 93 -4.83 5.09 -13.42
C VAL A 93 -4.91 6.52 -13.97
N HIS A 94 -5.73 7.36 -13.36
CA HIS A 94 -5.89 8.74 -13.79
C HIS A 94 -4.61 9.55 -13.56
N GLU A 95 -4.01 9.42 -12.38
CA GLU A 95 -2.81 10.17 -12.01
C GLU A 95 -1.62 9.84 -12.91
N LEU A 96 -1.40 8.54 -13.18
CA LEU A 96 -0.32 8.05 -14.03
C LEU A 96 -0.68 8.04 -15.53
N ASN A 97 -1.92 8.39 -15.88
CA ASN A 97 -2.47 8.33 -17.24
C ASN A 97 -2.18 6.97 -17.91
N LEU A 98 -2.49 5.88 -17.21
CA LEU A 98 -2.16 4.52 -17.65
C LEU A 98 -3.05 4.11 -18.84
N PRO A 99 -2.49 3.46 -19.88
CA PRO A 99 -3.28 2.91 -20.95
C PRO A 99 -4.16 1.75 -20.44
N PRO A 100 -5.31 1.44 -21.08
CA PRO A 100 -6.25 0.41 -20.62
C PRO A 100 -5.61 -0.97 -20.37
N VAL A 101 -4.60 -1.33 -21.16
CA VAL A 101 -3.86 -2.59 -21.04
C VAL A 101 -3.03 -2.73 -19.75
N LYS A 102 -2.80 -1.62 -19.00
CA LYS A 102 -1.99 -1.58 -17.77
C LYS A 102 -2.80 -1.33 -16.50
N ILE A 103 -4.14 -1.37 -16.57
CA ILE A 103 -5.01 -1.21 -15.39
C ILE A 103 -4.77 -2.32 -14.35
N HIS A 104 -4.34 -3.52 -14.74
CA HIS A 104 -3.99 -4.56 -13.75
C HIS A 104 -2.88 -4.12 -12.78
N CYS A 105 -1.97 -3.23 -13.20
CA CYS A 105 -0.90 -2.71 -12.33
C CYS A 105 -1.43 -1.75 -11.25
N SER A 106 -2.53 -1.03 -11.50
CA SER A 106 -3.15 -0.18 -10.48
C SER A 106 -4.01 -0.99 -9.52
N VAL A 107 -4.64 -2.06 -9.98
CA VAL A 107 -5.36 -3.03 -9.13
C VAL A 107 -4.38 -3.69 -8.15
N LEU A 108 -3.21 -4.11 -8.63
CA LEU A 108 -2.16 -4.67 -7.76
C LEU A 108 -1.76 -3.70 -6.64
N ALA A 109 -1.63 -2.40 -6.94
CA ALA A 109 -1.28 -1.40 -5.94
C ALA A 109 -2.40 -1.19 -4.91
N GLU A 110 -3.67 -1.14 -5.34
CA GLU A 110 -4.83 -1.06 -4.45
C GLU A 110 -4.91 -2.29 -3.53
N ASP A 111 -4.73 -3.49 -4.08
CA ASP A 111 -4.75 -4.74 -3.32
C ASP A 111 -3.61 -4.80 -2.31
N ALA A 112 -2.42 -4.30 -2.67
CA ALA A 112 -1.28 -4.20 -1.76
C ALA A 112 -1.58 -3.30 -0.56
N ILE A 113 -2.24 -2.15 -0.80
CA ILE A 113 -2.68 -1.21 0.25
C ILE A 113 -3.64 -1.92 1.21
N LYS A 114 -4.68 -2.54 0.67
CA LYS A 114 -5.68 -3.27 1.46
C LYS A 114 -5.06 -4.40 2.27
N ALA A 115 -4.15 -5.16 1.68
CA ALA A 115 -3.42 -6.23 2.35
C ALA A 115 -2.56 -5.69 3.51
N ALA A 116 -1.82 -4.60 3.29
CA ALA A 116 -0.96 -3.99 4.32
C ALA A 116 -1.78 -3.42 5.48
N LEU A 117 -2.89 -2.74 5.20
CA LEU A 117 -3.83 -2.25 6.21
C LEU A 117 -4.47 -3.39 7.00
N GLY A 118 -4.88 -4.47 6.31
CA GLY A 118 -5.45 -5.65 6.93
C GLY A 118 -4.47 -6.38 7.86
N ASP A 119 -3.20 -6.49 7.46
CA ASP A 119 -2.14 -7.05 8.31
C ASP A 119 -1.93 -6.21 9.57
N TYR A 120 -1.83 -4.88 9.43
CA TYR A 120 -1.72 -3.98 10.58
C TYR A 120 -2.92 -4.09 11.53
N GLN A 121 -4.15 -4.12 10.99
CA GLN A 121 -5.38 -4.28 11.78
C GLN A 121 -5.44 -5.62 12.51
N LYS A 122 -4.93 -6.71 11.93
CA LYS A 122 -4.85 -8.00 12.61
C LYS A 122 -3.86 -7.95 13.78
N LYS A 123 -2.65 -7.44 13.55
CA LYS A 123 -1.62 -7.28 14.58
C LYS A 123 -2.06 -6.41 15.75
N THR A 124 -2.79 -5.32 15.47
CA THR A 124 -3.29 -4.40 16.50
C THR A 124 -4.62 -4.84 17.11
N GLY A 125 -5.45 -5.54 16.34
CA GLY A 125 -6.72 -6.14 16.80
C GLY A 125 -6.52 -7.28 17.79
N GLU A 126 -5.44 -8.06 17.66
CA GLU A 126 -5.03 -9.01 18.70
C GLU A 126 -4.46 -8.34 19.96
N LYS A 127 -4.09 -7.04 19.87
CA LYS A 127 -3.52 -6.25 20.98
C LYS A 127 -4.48 -5.26 21.62
N LYS A 128 -5.68 -5.03 21.09
CA LYS A 128 -6.71 -4.23 21.77
C LYS A 128 -7.35 -5.12 22.85
N PRO A 129 -7.26 -4.79 24.15
CA PRO A 129 -8.20 -5.36 25.10
C PRO A 129 -9.59 -4.97 24.61
N LYS A 130 -10.44 -5.98 24.38
CA LYS A 130 -11.87 -5.82 24.17
C LYS A 130 -12.37 -4.82 25.23
N PRO A 131 -13.12 -3.77 24.88
CA PRO A 131 -13.67 -2.89 25.90
C PRO A 131 -14.45 -3.75 26.87
N GLU A 132 -13.96 -3.80 28.12
CA GLU A 132 -14.57 -4.48 29.24
C GLU A 132 -16.00 -3.94 29.31
N ALA A 133 -16.97 -4.80 29.03
CA ALA A 133 -18.37 -4.46 29.16
C ALA A 133 -18.57 -3.97 30.59
N ALA A 134 -18.92 -2.70 30.73
CA ALA A 134 -19.18 -2.06 32.01
C ALA A 134 -20.10 -2.96 32.84
N ALA A 135 -19.54 -3.52 33.91
CA ALA A 135 -20.30 -4.16 34.96
C ALA A 135 -21.13 -3.08 35.65
N THR A 136 -22.36 -2.87 35.16
CA THR A 136 -23.38 -2.14 35.93
C THR A 136 -23.81 -3.04 37.08
N SER A 137 -23.20 -2.80 38.23
CA SER A 137 -23.70 -3.19 39.54
C SER A 137 -24.97 -2.38 39.85
N SER A 138 -26.11 -3.05 39.96
CA SER A 138 -27.27 -2.64 40.76
C SER A 138 -28.15 -3.85 41.02
#